data_AF-A0A537GAB8-F1
#
_entry.id   AF-A0A537GAB8-F1
#
_cell.length_a   1.000
_cell.length_b   1.000
_cell.length_c   1.000
_cell.angle_alpha   90.00
_cell.angle_beta   90.00
_cell.angle_gamma   90.00
#
_symmetry.space_group_name_H-M   'P 1'
#
loop_
_entity.id
_entity.type
_entity.pdbx_description
1 polymer ?
#
loop_
_entity_poly.entity_id
_entity_poly.type
_entity_poly.pdbx_seq_one_letter_code
_entity_poly.pdbx_strand_id
1 'polypeptide(L)'
;MKTKAGIALCIALSIVAVAFAPDRAWGAIGYAVNAVPSSINLDQNVTITVSWNGGTAGASYTFKVTVTKPNGQGSAWTSLPSFPANSTGGGTAAINYPQPLNSWTQVSGTVNTDIEGTYMVSVDKTSPNPVQTGVATASFVVTHLVSVTITSPSGGANLYRGNGATITALLTDARGLPVTTGSATATTPKGTLPLSQGAQPGSYSGQYLIQLGDPIGPWNITVTGTLAGGNYGSRFTIVAISSTQLIVLGLATTNAYQAPTSDFNPGDSLYATFRIAYSSSGFLGQGTFNIQVRDPSGGFVANLTSIYDPNRGLYYTPSGFQITSGDPAGAWDLVFPANSLSDPYGNSGPSIPETYRFRVHQPVSPVSTISPFYYAIIALAIGGGLGTTVILKRFNETTRPFDDLFKLTGGELQPPMSLMLAGNAGAGTSTLGLQLLYRDLKAGKACGLLSYDAFPSEVQKRMKGMGWDITPYLEKGELRVLDIYSALAGVESGTIRDPTDFTEISIQVTNMLDKTKGPTTVLLDSVTPIFNSAQAKDCVNFLQVIAAKVKNSGGKFIFTSTKGSMPEDARLTIESLVDGVIDLSLVRKGKSLTRFLQVRKMPGREISSAETEFEIVPGKGILFLKQRISLGFPAKK
;
A
#
# COMPACT_ATOMS: atom_id res chain seq x y z
N MET A 1 -94.04 26.43 87.82
CA MET A 1 -94.46 27.69 88.51
C MET A 1 -93.19 28.33 89.08
N LYS A 2 -92.93 29.64 88.98
CA LYS A 2 -93.79 30.79 88.61
C LYS A 2 -92.92 31.92 87.98
N THR A 3 -93.50 32.64 87.00
CA THR A 3 -93.34 34.07 86.61
C THR A 3 -92.00 34.81 86.85
N LYS A 4 -91.33 35.45 85.86
CA LYS A 4 -91.71 36.47 84.82
C LYS A 4 -91.72 37.94 85.30
N ALA A 5 -91.33 38.81 84.34
CA ALA A 5 -91.32 40.29 84.30
C ALA A 5 -90.20 40.95 85.13
N GLY A 6 -89.47 41.99 84.68
CA GLY A 6 -89.70 42.96 83.58
C GLY A 6 -89.66 44.38 84.16
N ILE A 7 -89.21 45.48 83.53
CA ILE A 7 -88.95 45.84 82.11
C ILE A 7 -88.09 47.14 82.07
N ALA A 8 -87.21 47.31 81.06
CA ALA A 8 -86.67 48.58 80.45
C ALA A 8 -85.97 49.67 81.32
N LEU A 9 -85.19 50.64 80.79
CA LEU A 9 -84.28 50.75 79.61
C LEU A 9 -83.60 52.15 79.65
N CYS A 10 -82.30 52.25 79.35
CA CYS A 10 -81.57 53.36 78.64
C CYS A 10 -80.04 53.18 78.84
N ILE A 11 -79.25 52.77 77.84
CA ILE A 11 -78.57 53.60 76.80
C ILE A 11 -77.45 54.48 77.42
N ALA A 12 -76.16 54.48 77.03
CA ALA A 12 -75.33 53.73 76.08
C ALA A 12 -73.83 53.85 76.52
N LEU A 13 -72.74 53.47 75.84
CA LEU A 13 -72.45 52.86 74.52
C LEU A 13 -71.06 52.17 74.59
N SER A 14 -70.84 51.04 73.91
CA SER A 14 -69.50 50.52 73.51
C SER A 14 -69.65 49.34 72.53
N ILE A 15 -69.25 49.52 71.26
CA ILE A 15 -69.40 48.49 70.21
C ILE A 15 -68.09 47.70 70.09
N VAL A 16 -68.13 46.41 70.41
CA VAL A 16 -67.07 45.45 70.05
C VAL A 16 -67.46 44.75 68.76
N ALA A 17 -66.70 44.99 67.68
CA ALA A 17 -66.89 44.29 66.43
C ALA A 17 -66.18 42.92 66.46
N VAL A 18 -66.95 41.84 66.64
CA VAL A 18 -66.47 40.49 66.31
C VAL A 18 -66.77 40.25 64.84
N ALA A 19 -65.76 40.40 63.99
CA ALA A 19 -65.86 40.06 62.58
C ALA A 19 -65.90 38.53 62.42
N PHE A 20 -66.95 38.02 61.76
CA PHE A 20 -66.95 36.64 61.28
C PHE A 20 -65.86 36.50 60.21
N ALA A 21 -64.88 35.63 60.46
CA ALA A 21 -63.97 35.20 59.41
C ALA A 21 -64.77 34.36 58.39
N PRO A 22 -64.68 34.64 57.07
CA PRO A 22 -65.28 33.76 56.08
C PRO A 22 -64.55 32.41 56.07
N ASP A 23 -65.29 31.34 55.80
CA ASP A 23 -64.70 30.03 55.53
C ASP A 23 -63.62 30.17 54.45
N ARG A 24 -62.40 29.69 54.74
CA ARG A 24 -61.32 29.66 53.76
C ARG A 24 -61.69 28.68 52.66
N ALA A 25 -62.19 29.20 51.53
CA ALA A 25 -62.29 28.44 50.29
C ALA A 25 -60.94 27.79 49.99
N TRP A 26 -60.93 26.45 49.92
CA TRP A 26 -59.71 25.68 49.72
C TRP A 26 -59.12 25.95 48.33
N GLY A 27 -57.83 26.29 48.28
CA GLY A 27 -57.10 26.38 47.01
C GLY A 27 -57.00 25.00 46.35
N ALA A 28 -57.20 24.95 45.03
CA ALA A 28 -57.00 23.71 44.28
C ALA A 28 -55.52 23.31 44.28
N ILE A 29 -55.25 22.03 44.52
CA ILE A 29 -53.88 21.48 44.47
C ILE A 29 -53.38 21.47 43.02
N GLY A 30 -52.24 22.13 42.78
CA GLY A 30 -51.54 22.05 41.51
C GLY A 30 -50.53 20.90 41.52
N TYR A 31 -50.46 20.12 40.45
CA TYR A 31 -49.43 19.11 40.26
C TYR A 31 -48.89 19.10 38.84
N ALA A 32 -47.63 18.69 38.69
CA ALA A 32 -46.91 18.59 37.45
C ALA A 32 -46.17 17.24 37.37
N VAL A 33 -45.81 16.83 36.16
CA VAL A 33 -45.00 15.64 35.90
C VAL A 33 -43.85 16.00 34.97
N ASN A 34 -42.70 15.36 35.18
CA ASN A 34 -41.54 15.45 34.31
C ASN A 34 -40.98 14.03 34.04
N ALA A 35 -40.43 13.79 32.86
CA ALA A 35 -39.79 12.55 32.47
C ALA A 35 -38.35 12.84 32.06
N VAL A 36 -37.37 12.31 32.81
CA VAL A 36 -35.95 12.61 32.64
C VAL A 36 -35.14 11.31 32.51
N PRO A 37 -34.27 11.17 31.48
CA PRO A 37 -34.06 12.12 30.38
C PRO A 37 -35.24 12.14 29.39
N SER A 38 -35.41 13.24 28.67
CA SER A 38 -36.51 13.43 27.70
C SER A 38 -36.31 12.67 26.38
N SER A 39 -35.16 12.02 26.20
CA SER A 39 -34.88 11.09 25.11
C SER A 39 -34.04 9.92 25.66
N ILE A 40 -34.39 8.70 25.27
CA ILE A 40 -33.72 7.45 25.63
C ILE A 40 -33.58 6.54 24.40
N ASN A 41 -32.77 5.49 24.51
CA ASN A 41 -32.81 4.39 23.55
C ASN A 41 -33.83 3.31 23.95
N LEU A 42 -34.11 2.37 23.04
CA LEU A 42 -34.85 1.15 23.35
C LEU A 42 -34.32 0.45 24.62
N ASP A 43 -35.23 -0.11 25.41
CA ASP A 43 -35.01 -0.82 26.68
C ASP A 43 -34.28 -0.04 27.79
N GLN A 44 -34.04 1.26 27.62
CA GLN A 44 -33.54 2.13 28.69
C GLN A 44 -34.67 2.61 29.62
N ASN A 45 -34.29 2.99 30.84
CA ASN A 45 -35.20 3.53 31.84
C ASN A 45 -35.33 5.06 31.72
N VAL A 46 -36.51 5.58 32.02
CA VAL A 46 -36.76 7.00 32.29
C VAL A 46 -37.26 7.18 33.73
N THR A 47 -36.82 8.24 34.41
CA THR A 47 -37.32 8.61 35.73
C THR A 47 -38.48 9.59 35.58
N ILE A 48 -39.67 9.15 35.96
CA ILE A 48 -40.89 9.96 36.00
C ILE A 48 -40.99 10.58 37.40
N THR A 49 -40.97 11.90 37.47
CA THR A 49 -41.12 12.67 38.72
C THR A 49 -42.43 13.43 38.72
N VAL A 50 -43.24 13.23 39.75
CA VAL A 50 -44.45 13.99 40.04
C VAL A 50 -44.13 15.01 41.14
N SER A 51 -44.54 16.26 40.96
CA SER A 51 -44.43 17.31 41.98
C SER A 51 -45.80 17.97 42.22
N TRP A 52 -46.07 18.40 43.44
CA TRP A 52 -47.32 19.08 43.79
C TRP A 52 -47.12 20.22 44.80
N ASN A 53 -48.06 21.16 44.81
CA ASN A 53 -48.11 22.30 45.73
C ASN A 53 -49.56 22.78 45.94
N GLY A 54 -49.81 23.52 47.02
CA GLY A 54 -51.15 24.03 47.39
C GLY A 54 -52.05 22.99 48.06
N GLY A 55 -51.49 21.86 48.51
CA GLY A 55 -52.17 20.88 49.35
C GLY A 55 -52.22 21.27 50.82
N THR A 56 -52.76 20.36 51.64
CA THR A 56 -52.79 20.50 53.11
C THR A 56 -51.51 19.91 53.69
N ALA A 57 -50.78 20.68 54.50
CA ALA A 57 -49.57 20.19 55.17
C ALA A 57 -49.86 18.94 56.01
N GLY A 58 -49.01 17.92 55.90
CA GLY A 58 -49.18 16.62 56.58
C GLY A 58 -50.25 15.70 55.98
N ALA A 59 -51.07 16.15 55.02
CA ALA A 59 -52.02 15.27 54.34
C ALA A 59 -51.32 14.36 53.33
N SER A 60 -51.83 13.14 53.20
CA SER A 60 -51.27 12.09 52.34
C SER A 60 -51.84 12.17 50.92
N TYR A 61 -50.97 12.15 49.91
CA TYR A 61 -51.32 12.25 48.49
C TYR A 61 -50.92 10.99 47.73
N THR A 62 -51.77 10.57 46.80
CA THR A 62 -51.57 9.39 45.95
C THR A 62 -51.83 9.74 44.49
N PHE A 63 -50.95 9.28 43.59
CA PHE A 63 -51.00 9.57 42.17
C PHE A 63 -50.94 8.27 41.36
N LYS A 64 -51.76 8.18 40.32
CA LYS A 64 -51.67 7.15 39.28
C LYS A 64 -50.85 7.71 38.14
N VAL A 65 -49.75 7.03 37.80
CA VAL A 65 -48.93 7.33 36.62
C VAL A 65 -49.31 6.33 35.54
N THR A 66 -49.65 6.81 34.35
CA THR A 66 -49.90 5.99 33.16
C THR A 66 -48.88 6.36 32.09
N VAL A 67 -48.28 5.35 31.47
CA VAL A 67 -47.40 5.52 30.30
C VAL A 67 -48.08 4.87 29.10
N THR A 68 -48.18 5.61 28.00
CA THR A 68 -48.83 5.19 26.76
C THR A 68 -47.83 5.26 25.62
N LYS A 69 -47.70 4.15 24.88
CA LYS A 69 -46.77 4.02 23.77
C LYS A 69 -47.25 4.81 22.54
N PRO A 70 -46.34 5.14 21.61
CA PRO A 70 -46.67 5.74 20.32
C PRO A 70 -47.80 4.99 19.61
N ASN A 71 -48.67 5.72 18.92
CA ASN A 71 -49.73 5.17 18.06
C ASN A 71 -50.66 4.13 18.74
N GLY A 72 -50.82 4.20 20.07
CA GLY A 72 -51.69 3.30 20.83
C GLY A 72 -51.17 1.86 20.94
N GLN A 73 -49.90 1.60 20.62
CA GLN A 73 -49.30 0.25 20.58
C GLN A 73 -49.16 -0.44 21.95
N GLY A 74 -49.47 0.26 23.04
CA GLY A 74 -49.46 -0.30 24.38
C GLY A 74 -49.67 0.77 25.46
N SER A 75 -49.97 0.32 26.68
CA SER A 75 -49.99 1.17 27.86
C SER A 75 -49.79 0.35 29.12
N ALA A 76 -49.17 0.97 30.13
CA ALA A 76 -49.06 0.42 31.49
C ALA A 76 -49.26 1.55 32.51
N TRP A 77 -49.78 1.20 33.69
CA TRP A 77 -49.97 2.16 34.78
C TRP A 77 -49.45 1.63 36.12
N THR A 78 -49.17 2.55 37.03
CA THR A 78 -48.78 2.27 38.41
C THR A 78 -49.38 3.32 39.35
N SER A 79 -49.62 2.94 40.60
CA SER A 79 -49.97 3.89 41.66
C SER A 79 -48.76 4.12 42.53
N LEU A 80 -48.32 5.37 42.62
CA LEU A 80 -47.25 5.75 43.54
C LEU A 80 -47.70 5.50 44.99
N PRO A 81 -46.77 5.20 45.92
CA PRO A 81 -47.06 5.16 47.34
C PRO A 81 -47.73 6.45 47.85
N SER A 82 -48.36 6.39 49.02
CA SER A 82 -48.92 7.60 49.64
C SER A 82 -47.79 8.44 50.26
N PHE A 83 -47.70 9.70 49.85
CA PHE A 83 -46.67 10.62 50.35
C PHE A 83 -47.31 11.77 51.16
N PRO A 84 -46.86 12.05 52.40
CA PRO A 84 -47.32 13.19 53.16
C PRO A 84 -46.77 14.49 52.56
N ALA A 85 -47.60 15.51 52.42
CA ALA A 85 -47.16 16.84 52.02
C ALA A 85 -46.34 17.51 53.13
N ASN A 86 -45.34 18.30 52.71
CA ASN A 86 -44.46 19.07 53.59
C ASN A 86 -45.22 20.23 54.31
N SER A 87 -44.49 21.03 55.09
CA SER A 87 -45.05 22.19 55.81
C SER A 87 -45.68 23.27 54.92
N THR A 88 -45.40 23.28 53.61
CA THR A 88 -45.99 24.22 52.64
C THR A 88 -47.11 23.57 51.79
N GLY A 89 -47.52 22.34 52.09
CA GLY A 89 -48.57 21.64 51.33
C GLY A 89 -48.11 21.05 49.99
N GLY A 90 -46.80 20.89 49.78
CA GLY A 90 -46.22 20.35 48.55
C GLY A 90 -45.35 19.10 48.77
N GLY A 91 -44.83 18.56 47.68
CA GLY A 91 -43.95 17.39 47.72
C GLY A 91 -43.52 16.91 46.34
N THR A 92 -42.68 15.87 46.32
CA THR A 92 -42.22 15.18 45.11
C THR A 92 -42.23 13.67 45.32
N ALA A 93 -42.48 12.93 44.25
CA ALA A 93 -42.41 11.47 44.20
C ALA A 93 -41.86 11.04 42.84
N ALA A 94 -41.05 9.98 42.79
CA ALA A 94 -40.44 9.51 41.55
C ALA A 94 -40.58 7.99 41.38
N ILE A 95 -40.70 7.54 40.13
CA ILE A 95 -40.68 6.13 39.74
C ILE A 95 -39.92 5.97 38.43
N ASN A 96 -39.24 4.84 38.27
CA ASN A 96 -38.62 4.48 37.00
C ASN A 96 -39.62 3.71 36.13
N TYR A 97 -39.58 3.96 34.83
CA TYR A 97 -40.28 3.19 33.80
C TYR A 97 -39.24 2.65 32.82
N PRO A 98 -39.29 1.36 32.42
CA PRO A 98 -40.26 0.33 32.83
C PRO A 98 -39.94 -0.39 34.15
N GLN A 99 -38.80 -0.11 34.81
CA GLN A 99 -38.31 -0.91 35.95
C GLN A 99 -38.68 -0.37 37.34
N PRO A 100 -38.99 -1.23 38.33
CA PRO A 100 -39.08 -2.69 38.23
C PRO A 100 -40.42 -3.12 37.60
N LEU A 101 -40.38 -4.10 36.70
CA LEU A 101 -41.54 -4.52 35.89
C LEU A 101 -42.78 -4.88 36.71
N ASN A 102 -42.60 -5.47 37.90
CA ASN A 102 -43.69 -5.87 38.78
C ASN A 102 -44.44 -4.70 39.45
N SER A 103 -43.90 -3.47 39.40
CA SER A 103 -44.62 -2.26 39.85
C SER A 103 -45.58 -1.70 38.80
N TRP A 104 -45.55 -2.19 37.56
CA TRP A 104 -46.33 -1.67 36.44
C TRP A 104 -47.42 -2.66 36.00
N THR A 105 -48.68 -2.25 36.10
CA THR A 105 -49.83 -3.00 35.58
C THR A 105 -49.97 -2.74 34.09
N GLN A 106 -49.63 -3.75 33.29
CA GLN A 106 -49.82 -3.74 31.83
C GLN A 106 -51.31 -3.68 31.47
N VAL A 107 -51.68 -2.81 30.52
CA VAL A 107 -53.03 -2.70 29.95
C VAL A 107 -53.07 -3.31 28.55
N SER A 108 -52.08 -3.01 27.73
CA SER A 108 -51.91 -3.52 26.37
C SER A 108 -50.45 -3.38 25.91
N GLY A 109 -50.04 -4.12 24.88
CA GLY A 109 -48.64 -4.21 24.46
C GLY A 109 -47.76 -4.86 25.53
N THR A 110 -46.47 -4.52 25.59
CA THR A 110 -45.57 -4.85 26.70
C THR A 110 -45.40 -3.64 27.63
N VAL A 111 -44.78 -3.81 28.81
CA VAL A 111 -44.37 -2.67 29.65
C VAL A 111 -43.10 -1.96 29.12
N ASN A 112 -42.30 -2.60 28.26
CA ASN A 112 -40.97 -2.12 27.88
C ASN A 112 -40.99 -0.84 27.01
N THR A 113 -39.85 -0.15 27.01
CA THR A 113 -39.46 0.92 26.08
C THR A 113 -38.96 0.32 24.75
N ASP A 114 -39.75 -0.57 24.15
CA ASP A 114 -39.41 -1.44 23.01
C ASP A 114 -40.01 -1.00 21.65
N ILE A 115 -40.56 0.21 21.58
CA ILE A 115 -41.12 0.80 20.35
C ILE A 115 -40.50 2.19 20.15
N GLU A 116 -40.18 2.58 18.92
CA GLU A 116 -39.71 3.94 18.62
C GLU A 116 -40.84 4.98 18.66
N GLY A 117 -40.53 6.17 19.16
CA GLY A 117 -41.38 7.36 19.09
C GLY A 117 -41.66 8.02 20.44
N THR A 118 -42.61 8.95 20.47
CA THR A 118 -42.97 9.73 21.66
C THR A 118 -43.89 8.93 22.59
N TYR A 119 -43.37 8.54 23.75
CA TYR A 119 -44.15 7.96 24.84
C TYR A 119 -44.82 9.09 25.62
N MET A 120 -46.12 8.96 25.88
CA MET A 120 -46.89 9.91 26.67
C MET A 120 -46.99 9.43 28.10
N VAL A 121 -46.61 10.30 29.05
CA VAL A 121 -46.80 10.10 30.48
C VAL A 121 -47.97 10.97 30.94
N SER A 122 -48.97 10.38 31.59
CA SER A 122 -50.09 11.09 32.19
C SER A 122 -50.23 10.75 33.67
N VAL A 123 -50.56 11.75 34.49
CA VAL A 123 -50.67 11.61 35.94
C VAL A 123 -52.02 12.10 36.44
N ASP A 124 -52.73 11.21 37.13
CA ASP A 124 -54.03 11.44 37.74
C ASP A 124 -53.91 11.38 39.27
N LYS A 125 -54.44 12.38 39.97
CA LYS A 125 -54.54 12.34 41.44
C LYS A 125 -55.66 11.38 41.87
N THR A 126 -55.36 10.41 42.72
CA THR A 126 -56.33 9.38 43.18
C THR A 126 -56.81 9.57 44.61
N SER A 127 -56.04 10.24 45.47
CA SER A 127 -56.49 10.59 46.83
C SER A 127 -55.75 11.81 47.39
N PRO A 128 -56.41 12.70 48.17
CA PRO A 128 -57.87 12.78 48.38
C PRO A 128 -58.63 13.17 47.10
N ASN A 129 -59.91 12.80 47.02
CA ASN A 129 -60.73 12.78 45.80
C ASN A 129 -60.68 14.11 44.98
N PRO A 130 -60.70 14.07 43.63
CA PRO A 130 -60.43 15.25 42.82
C PRO A 130 -61.69 16.10 42.60
N VAL A 131 -61.72 17.29 43.21
CA VAL A 131 -62.39 18.42 42.57
C VAL A 131 -61.50 18.81 41.39
N GLN A 132 -62.04 18.68 40.17
CA GLN A 132 -61.40 18.99 38.87
C GLN A 132 -60.61 20.32 38.89
N THR A 133 -59.52 20.53 38.14
CA THR A 133 -59.25 20.12 36.74
C THR A 133 -57.75 19.89 36.45
N GLY A 134 -57.43 18.92 35.58
CA GLY A 134 -56.12 18.85 34.89
C GLY A 134 -55.37 17.52 35.05
N VAL A 135 -55.23 16.76 33.96
CA VAL A 135 -54.28 15.65 33.90
C VAL A 135 -52.90 16.24 33.61
N ALA A 136 -51.92 16.03 34.50
CA ALA A 136 -50.57 16.49 34.23
C ALA A 136 -49.91 15.55 33.23
N THR A 137 -49.31 16.09 32.17
CA THR A 137 -48.67 15.30 31.12
C THR A 137 -47.21 15.67 30.91
N ALA A 138 -46.42 14.67 30.54
CA ALA A 138 -45.06 14.81 30.03
C ALA A 138 -44.87 13.82 28.88
N SER A 139 -43.75 13.90 28.19
CA SER A 139 -43.35 12.90 27.21
C SER A 139 -41.84 12.68 27.23
N PHE A 140 -41.45 11.52 26.73
CA PHE A 140 -40.07 11.20 26.40
C PHE A 140 -40.04 10.49 25.05
N VAL A 141 -38.96 10.67 24.29
CA VAL A 141 -38.78 10.00 23.00
C VAL A 141 -37.96 8.74 23.21
N VAL A 142 -38.50 7.60 22.80
CA VAL A 142 -37.70 6.39 22.62
C VAL A 142 -37.16 6.41 21.20
N THR A 143 -35.84 6.47 21.11
CA THR A 143 -35.07 6.38 19.88
C THR A 143 -34.43 5.01 19.77
N HIS A 144 -33.93 4.69 18.58
CA HIS A 144 -33.08 3.54 18.38
C HIS A 144 -31.83 4.00 17.62
N LEU A 145 -30.65 3.83 18.22
CA LEU A 145 -29.38 4.23 17.62
C LEU A 145 -28.31 3.13 17.74
N VAL A 146 -27.83 2.66 16.59
CA VAL A 146 -26.49 2.06 16.49
C VAL A 146 -25.47 3.19 16.42
N SER A 147 -24.49 3.19 17.32
CA SER A 147 -23.35 4.09 17.18
C SER A 147 -22.41 3.55 16.11
N VAL A 148 -22.19 4.32 15.05
CA VAL A 148 -21.27 3.97 13.95
C VAL A 148 -20.05 4.89 14.01
N THR A 149 -18.86 4.32 14.19
CA THR A 149 -17.59 5.07 14.17
C THR A 149 -16.72 4.59 13.03
N ILE A 150 -16.68 5.33 11.92
CA ILE A 150 -15.71 5.10 10.84
C ILE A 150 -14.30 5.31 11.37
N THR A 151 -13.45 4.29 11.24
CA THR A 151 -12.04 4.28 11.64
C THR A 151 -11.10 4.35 10.44
N SER A 152 -11.54 3.88 9.26
CA SER A 152 -10.84 4.03 7.98
C SER A 152 -11.84 4.26 6.85
N PRO A 153 -11.53 5.11 5.85
CA PRO A 153 -10.43 6.08 5.84
C PRO A 153 -10.67 7.22 6.84
N SER A 154 -9.60 7.92 7.23
CA SER A 154 -9.70 9.13 8.04
C SER A 154 -10.37 10.27 7.26
N GLY A 155 -11.08 11.16 7.97
CA GLY A 155 -11.64 12.37 7.37
C GLY A 155 -10.56 13.26 6.77
N GLY A 156 -10.77 13.74 5.55
CA GLY A 156 -9.81 14.52 4.78
C GLY A 156 -8.74 13.68 4.05
N ALA A 157 -8.78 12.35 4.12
CA ALA A 157 -7.85 11.51 3.36
C ALA A 157 -7.99 11.75 1.84
N ASN A 158 -6.86 11.76 1.13
CA ASN A 158 -6.84 11.78 -0.33
C ASN A 158 -6.63 10.35 -0.86
N LEU A 159 -7.57 9.89 -1.67
CA LEU A 159 -7.59 8.56 -2.27
C LEU A 159 -7.43 8.69 -3.79
N TYR A 160 -6.83 7.69 -4.42
CA TYR A 160 -6.47 7.75 -5.83
C TYR A 160 -7.24 6.69 -6.62
N ARG A 161 -7.71 7.03 -7.81
CA ARG A 161 -8.31 6.07 -8.74
C ARG A 161 -7.34 4.93 -9.06
N GLY A 162 -7.86 3.71 -9.22
CA GLY A 162 -7.11 2.47 -9.37
C GLY A 162 -6.61 1.87 -8.04
N ASN A 163 -6.62 2.61 -6.93
CA ASN A 163 -6.31 2.04 -5.61
C ASN A 163 -7.56 1.45 -4.94
N GLY A 164 -7.36 0.42 -4.12
CA GLY A 164 -8.35 -0.06 -3.19
C GLY A 164 -8.44 0.81 -1.94
N ALA A 165 -9.62 1.34 -1.64
CA ALA A 165 -9.93 2.04 -0.40
C ALA A 165 -10.56 1.07 0.62
N THR A 166 -9.89 0.88 1.76
CA THR A 166 -10.42 0.08 2.87
C THR A 166 -11.32 0.94 3.74
N ILE A 167 -12.62 0.64 3.72
CA ILE A 167 -13.63 1.27 4.57
C ILE A 167 -13.86 0.37 5.77
N THR A 168 -13.63 0.90 6.97
CA THR A 168 -13.77 0.18 8.24
C THR A 168 -14.54 1.05 9.23
N ALA A 169 -15.51 0.46 9.93
CA ALA A 169 -16.26 1.11 10.99
C ALA A 169 -16.47 0.17 12.19
N LEU A 170 -16.51 0.77 13.39
CA LEU A 170 -16.93 0.12 14.62
C LEU A 170 -18.40 0.43 14.89
N LEU A 171 -19.20 -0.62 15.14
CA LEU A 171 -20.62 -0.55 15.47
C LEU A 171 -20.82 -0.95 16.94
N THR A 172 -21.49 -0.11 17.72
CA THR A 172 -21.90 -0.45 19.10
C THR A 172 -23.38 -0.20 19.34
N ASP A 173 -23.98 -0.98 20.24
CA ASP A 173 -25.35 -0.76 20.72
C ASP A 173 -25.45 0.46 21.66
N ALA A 174 -26.66 0.75 22.14
CA ALA A 174 -26.95 1.84 23.08
C ALA A 174 -26.29 1.70 24.47
N ARG A 175 -25.67 0.55 24.77
CA ARG A 175 -24.89 0.29 26.00
C ARG A 175 -23.38 0.38 25.74
N GLY A 176 -22.97 0.69 24.52
CA GLY A 176 -21.57 0.70 24.09
C GLY A 176 -21.00 -0.70 23.82
N LEU A 177 -21.83 -1.75 23.79
CA LEU A 177 -21.37 -3.11 23.52
C LEU A 177 -21.20 -3.34 22.00
N PRO A 178 -20.18 -4.08 21.55
CA PRO A 178 -19.94 -4.30 20.13
C PRO A 178 -21.07 -5.08 19.45
N VAL A 179 -21.50 -4.60 18.28
CA VAL A 179 -22.53 -5.27 17.47
C VAL A 179 -21.90 -6.43 16.70
N THR A 180 -22.22 -7.67 17.06
CA THR A 180 -21.69 -8.87 16.40
C THR A 180 -22.72 -9.64 15.58
N THR A 181 -23.95 -9.14 15.49
CA THR A 181 -25.07 -9.75 14.75
C THR A 181 -25.86 -8.67 14.02
N GLY A 182 -25.64 -8.59 12.71
CA GLY A 182 -26.20 -7.51 11.87
C GLY A 182 -25.49 -7.41 10.52
N SER A 183 -25.87 -6.40 9.75
CA SER A 183 -25.25 -6.02 8.48
C SER A 183 -24.69 -4.61 8.55
N ALA A 184 -23.65 -4.33 7.77
CA ALA A 184 -23.13 -2.98 7.59
C ALA A 184 -22.88 -2.71 6.11
N THR A 185 -23.07 -1.46 5.70
CA THR A 185 -22.89 -1.02 4.31
C THR A 185 -22.24 0.35 4.26
N ALA A 186 -21.50 0.65 3.18
CA ALA A 186 -20.90 1.94 2.92
C ALA A 186 -21.33 2.49 1.55
N THR A 187 -21.53 3.80 1.42
CA THR A 187 -21.74 4.44 0.11
C THR A 187 -20.45 4.43 -0.71
N THR A 188 -20.57 4.17 -2.01
CA THR A 188 -19.51 4.31 -3.01
C THR A 188 -19.93 5.32 -4.07
N PRO A 189 -19.02 5.82 -4.93
CA PRO A 189 -19.38 6.75 -6.00
C PRO A 189 -20.38 6.19 -7.02
N LYS A 190 -20.66 4.88 -7.00
CA LYS A 190 -21.56 4.17 -7.92
C LYS A 190 -22.64 3.31 -7.24
N GLY A 191 -22.82 3.44 -5.93
CA GLY A 191 -23.84 2.68 -5.19
C GLY A 191 -23.40 2.37 -3.76
N THR A 192 -23.41 1.08 -3.41
CA THR A 192 -23.25 0.62 -2.02
C THR A 192 -22.30 -0.58 -1.96
N LEU A 193 -21.40 -0.59 -0.97
CA LEU A 193 -20.49 -1.68 -0.63
C LEU A 193 -20.98 -2.39 0.63
N PRO A 194 -21.24 -3.71 0.63
CA PRO A 194 -21.44 -4.47 1.87
C PRO A 194 -20.12 -4.57 2.64
N LEU A 195 -20.18 -4.37 3.95
CA LEU A 195 -19.05 -4.53 4.86
C LEU A 195 -19.20 -5.85 5.64
N SER A 196 -18.14 -6.64 5.69
CA SER A 196 -18.11 -7.91 6.43
C SER A 196 -17.55 -7.70 7.83
N GLN A 197 -18.06 -8.44 8.80
CA GLN A 197 -17.53 -8.39 10.17
C GLN A 197 -16.08 -8.92 10.20
N GLY A 198 -15.19 -8.18 10.86
CA GLY A 198 -13.79 -8.55 11.05
C GLY A 198 -13.56 -9.37 12.33
N ALA A 199 -12.30 -9.70 12.59
CA ALA A 199 -11.89 -10.46 13.79
C ALA A 199 -12.11 -9.71 15.12
N GLN A 200 -12.22 -8.38 15.08
CA GLN A 200 -12.56 -7.56 16.25
C GLN A 200 -14.09 -7.45 16.37
N PRO A 201 -14.70 -7.80 17.52
CA PRO A 201 -16.14 -7.63 17.75
C PRO A 201 -16.60 -6.20 17.44
N GLY A 202 -17.75 -6.05 16.77
CA GLY A 202 -18.28 -4.74 16.34
C GLY A 202 -17.57 -4.11 15.14
N SER A 203 -16.42 -4.61 14.70
CA SER A 203 -15.71 -4.05 13.55
C SER A 203 -16.22 -4.65 12.24
N TYR A 204 -16.62 -3.79 11.30
CA TYR A 204 -17.05 -4.16 9.96
C TYR A 204 -16.15 -3.48 8.93
N SER A 205 -15.68 -4.23 7.94
CA SER A 205 -14.74 -3.75 6.93
C SER A 205 -15.08 -4.25 5.53
N GLY A 206 -14.75 -3.44 4.53
CA GLY A 206 -14.87 -3.78 3.11
C GLY A 206 -13.88 -2.97 2.29
N GLN A 207 -13.53 -3.46 1.10
CA GLN A 207 -12.59 -2.79 0.21
C GLN A 207 -13.32 -2.37 -1.07
N TYR A 208 -13.21 -1.09 -1.42
CA TYR A 208 -13.72 -0.53 -2.67
C TYR A 208 -12.57 -0.23 -3.62
N LEU A 209 -12.51 -0.87 -4.79
CA LEU A 209 -11.60 -0.45 -5.85
C LEU A 209 -12.15 0.83 -6.48
N ILE A 210 -11.48 1.97 -6.27
CA ILE A 210 -11.87 3.25 -6.87
C ILE A 210 -11.64 3.14 -8.38
N GLN A 211 -12.70 3.21 -9.17
CA GLN A 211 -12.62 3.00 -10.61
C GLN A 211 -11.99 4.22 -11.29
N LEU A 212 -11.31 3.99 -12.42
CA LEU A 212 -10.70 5.06 -13.22
C LEU A 212 -11.70 6.12 -13.69
N GLY A 213 -12.98 5.75 -13.83
CA GLY A 213 -14.09 6.65 -14.15
C GLY A 213 -14.98 7.04 -12.97
N ASP A 214 -14.54 6.91 -11.71
CA ASP A 214 -15.26 7.50 -10.56
C ASP A 214 -15.00 9.02 -10.49
N PRO A 215 -15.97 9.86 -10.13
CA PRO A 215 -15.80 11.32 -10.12
C PRO A 215 -14.65 11.78 -9.20
N ILE A 216 -13.86 12.73 -9.69
CA ILE A 216 -12.82 13.43 -8.91
C ILE A 216 -13.50 14.48 -8.01
N GLY A 217 -12.92 14.70 -6.82
CA GLY A 217 -13.42 15.66 -5.84
C GLY A 217 -13.89 14.99 -4.54
N PRO A 218 -14.73 15.66 -3.74
CA PRO A 218 -15.17 15.11 -2.45
C PRO A 218 -16.10 13.90 -2.63
N TRP A 219 -15.79 12.81 -1.92
CA TRP A 219 -16.63 11.63 -1.77
C TRP A 219 -17.05 11.50 -0.31
N ASN A 220 -18.36 11.57 -0.08
CA ASN A 220 -18.97 11.32 1.23
C ASN A 220 -19.16 9.81 1.40
N ILE A 221 -18.31 9.20 2.23
CA ILE A 221 -18.45 7.80 2.67
C ILE A 221 -19.38 7.79 3.87
N THR A 222 -20.64 7.43 3.67
CA THR A 222 -21.61 7.16 4.72
C THR A 222 -21.62 5.67 4.99
N VAL A 223 -21.30 5.28 6.23
CA VAL A 223 -21.46 3.90 6.70
C VAL A 223 -22.76 3.80 7.50
N THR A 224 -23.58 2.81 7.17
CA THR A 224 -24.82 2.46 7.86
C THR A 224 -24.70 1.06 8.43
N GLY A 225 -24.93 0.92 9.73
CA GLY A 225 -25.01 -0.36 10.43
C GLY A 225 -26.46 -0.70 10.79
N THR A 226 -26.83 -1.97 10.70
CA THR A 226 -28.19 -2.48 10.98
C THR A 226 -28.15 -3.80 11.75
N LEU A 227 -28.86 -3.90 12.88
CA LEU A 227 -29.07 -5.15 13.63
C LEU A 227 -30.35 -5.88 13.17
N ALA A 228 -30.47 -7.14 13.60
CA ALA A 228 -31.75 -7.83 13.60
C ALA A 228 -32.82 -7.01 14.37
N GLY A 229 -34.03 -6.91 13.80
CA GLY A 229 -35.12 -6.07 14.32
C GLY A 229 -35.36 -4.77 13.54
N GLY A 230 -34.52 -4.43 12.55
CA GLY A 230 -34.65 -3.19 11.75
C GLY A 230 -33.85 -2.00 12.31
N ASN A 231 -33.35 -2.17 13.53
CA ASN A 231 -32.45 -1.29 14.27
C ASN A 231 -31.25 -0.81 13.44
N TYR A 232 -31.16 0.48 13.08
CA TYR A 232 -30.01 1.02 12.33
C TYR A 232 -29.36 2.27 12.95
N GLY A 233 -28.22 2.67 12.38
CA GLY A 233 -27.55 3.94 12.64
C GLY A 233 -26.52 4.23 11.55
N SER A 234 -26.12 5.49 11.38
CA SER A 234 -25.15 5.88 10.34
C SER A 234 -24.24 7.02 10.75
N ARG A 235 -23.06 7.08 10.12
CA ARG A 235 -22.10 8.19 10.21
C ARG A 235 -21.43 8.37 8.86
N PHE A 236 -21.01 9.58 8.54
CA PHE A 236 -20.24 9.86 7.33
C PHE A 236 -18.84 10.39 7.64
N THR A 237 -17.93 10.19 6.68
CA THR A 237 -16.63 10.86 6.59
C THR A 237 -16.48 11.39 5.17
N ILE A 238 -15.76 12.50 5.00
CA ILE A 238 -15.46 13.08 3.68
C ILE A 238 -14.01 12.77 3.33
N VAL A 239 -13.79 12.21 2.15
CA VAL A 239 -12.47 12.01 1.55
C VAL A 239 -12.42 12.70 0.19
N ALA A 240 -11.24 12.90 -0.38
CA ALA A 240 -11.08 13.35 -1.76
C ALA A 240 -10.71 12.16 -2.66
N ILE A 241 -11.34 12.06 -3.83
CA ILE A 241 -10.87 11.21 -4.94
C ILE A 241 -10.04 12.10 -5.87
N SER A 242 -8.77 11.75 -6.03
CA SER A 242 -7.83 12.36 -6.98
C SER A 242 -7.68 11.50 -8.24
N SER A 243 -7.28 12.15 -9.34
CA SER A 243 -6.76 11.46 -10.53
C SER A 243 -5.53 10.62 -10.18
N THR A 244 -5.32 9.54 -10.92
CA THR A 244 -4.07 8.77 -10.86
C THR A 244 -3.06 9.34 -11.86
N GLN A 245 -1.76 9.20 -11.59
CA GLN A 245 -0.73 9.60 -12.53
C GLN A 245 -0.62 8.56 -13.66
N LEU A 246 -0.41 9.02 -14.89
CA LEU A 246 0.04 8.21 -16.01
C LEU A 246 1.58 8.17 -16.04
N ILE A 247 2.16 6.99 -16.12
CA ILE A 247 3.62 6.77 -16.19
C ILE A 247 4.00 6.07 -17.49
N VAL A 248 5.16 6.41 -18.04
CA VAL A 248 5.73 5.77 -19.24
C VAL A 248 6.63 4.64 -18.77
N LEU A 249 6.47 3.44 -19.34
CA LEU A 249 7.26 2.27 -19.00
C LEU A 249 7.88 1.66 -20.26
N GLY A 250 9.17 1.33 -20.16
CA GLY A 250 9.90 0.68 -21.25
C GLY A 250 9.97 1.51 -22.54
N LEU A 251 10.09 2.83 -22.43
CA LEU A 251 10.40 3.69 -23.58
C LEU A 251 11.73 3.26 -24.19
N ALA A 252 11.69 2.92 -25.48
CA ALA A 252 12.84 2.45 -26.24
C ALA A 252 12.67 2.78 -27.73
N THR A 253 13.80 2.77 -28.43
CA THR A 253 13.88 3.01 -29.88
C THR A 253 14.06 1.71 -30.67
N THR A 254 13.46 1.64 -31.85
CA THR A 254 13.56 0.52 -32.80
C THR A 254 13.84 1.03 -34.21
N ASN A 255 14.42 0.19 -35.06
CA ASN A 255 14.61 0.46 -36.48
C ASN A 255 13.37 0.06 -37.33
N ALA A 256 13.44 0.24 -38.65
CA ALA A 256 12.38 -0.14 -39.60
C ALA A 256 11.97 -1.62 -39.57
N TYR A 257 12.81 -2.52 -39.04
CA TYR A 257 12.50 -3.93 -38.85
C TYR A 257 11.94 -4.24 -37.45
N GLN A 258 11.57 -3.21 -36.68
CA GLN A 258 11.08 -3.28 -35.30
C GLN A 258 12.09 -3.93 -34.33
N ALA A 259 13.37 -3.98 -34.70
CA ALA A 259 14.43 -4.45 -33.82
C ALA A 259 14.88 -3.30 -32.90
N PRO A 260 15.00 -3.50 -31.58
CA PRO A 260 15.54 -2.50 -30.66
C PRO A 260 16.95 -2.07 -31.06
N THR A 261 17.15 -0.76 -31.17
CA THR A 261 18.47 -0.13 -31.36
C THR A 261 18.45 1.27 -30.78
N SER A 262 19.52 1.67 -30.10
CA SER A 262 19.77 3.03 -29.61
C SER A 262 20.80 3.76 -30.48
N ASP A 263 21.11 3.24 -31.66
CA ASP A 263 22.20 3.68 -32.52
C ASP A 263 21.71 3.72 -33.99
N PHE A 264 21.91 4.86 -34.65
CA PHE A 264 21.34 5.19 -35.96
C PHE A 264 22.32 5.99 -36.82
N ASN A 265 22.23 5.78 -38.14
CA ASN A 265 23.01 6.47 -39.16
C ASN A 265 22.08 7.28 -40.09
N PRO A 266 22.61 8.27 -40.84
CA PRO A 266 21.85 8.94 -41.89
C PRO A 266 21.29 7.95 -42.93
N GLY A 267 19.99 8.03 -43.16
CA GLY A 267 19.19 7.09 -43.94
C GLY A 267 18.36 6.11 -43.10
N ASP A 268 18.69 5.91 -41.82
CA ASP A 268 17.90 5.06 -40.93
C ASP A 268 16.58 5.72 -40.49
N SER A 269 15.56 4.89 -40.25
CA SER A 269 14.30 5.32 -39.65
C SER A 269 14.22 4.93 -38.18
N LEU A 270 14.07 5.94 -37.33
CA LEU A 270 13.79 5.87 -35.89
C LEU A 270 12.30 5.63 -35.64
N TYR A 271 11.97 4.62 -34.83
CA TYR A 271 10.62 4.41 -34.30
C TYR A 271 10.70 4.26 -32.78
N ALA A 272 9.63 4.63 -32.06
CA ALA A 272 9.53 4.48 -30.61
C ALA A 272 8.53 3.39 -30.23
N THR A 273 8.84 2.68 -29.13
CA THR A 273 7.94 1.72 -28.47
C THR A 273 7.94 1.95 -26.97
N PHE A 274 6.78 1.86 -26.32
CA PHE A 274 6.61 2.07 -24.88
C PHE A 274 5.26 1.51 -24.39
N ARG A 275 5.06 1.47 -23.07
CA ARG A 275 3.76 1.25 -22.42
C ARG A 275 3.39 2.47 -21.59
N ILE A 276 2.09 2.71 -21.42
CA ILE A 276 1.58 3.66 -20.42
C ILE A 276 0.88 2.85 -19.35
N ALA A 277 1.20 3.12 -18.09
CA ALA A 277 0.53 2.54 -16.94
C ALA A 277 -0.08 3.62 -16.06
N TYR A 278 -1.08 3.25 -15.26
CA TYR A 278 -1.49 4.05 -14.12
C TYR A 278 -0.55 3.77 -12.95
N SER A 279 -0.14 4.80 -12.22
CA SER A 279 0.70 4.66 -11.02
C SER A 279 0.08 3.77 -9.93
N SER A 280 -1.26 3.63 -9.94
CA SER A 280 -2.03 2.79 -9.03
C SER A 280 -2.17 1.34 -9.51
N SER A 281 -2.64 1.11 -10.74
CA SER A 281 -2.86 -0.24 -11.27
C SER A 281 -3.04 -0.31 -12.79
N GLY A 282 -2.36 -1.24 -13.44
CA GLY A 282 -2.65 -1.67 -14.81
C GLY A 282 -2.16 -0.73 -15.93
N PHE A 283 -2.38 -1.16 -17.17
CA PHE A 283 -1.92 -0.47 -18.37
C PHE A 283 -3.05 0.27 -19.07
N LEU A 284 -2.76 1.45 -19.60
CA LEU A 284 -3.63 2.14 -20.55
C LEU A 284 -3.45 1.49 -21.93
N GLY A 285 -4.55 1.13 -22.58
CA GLY A 285 -4.58 0.43 -23.87
C GLY A 285 -5.40 1.15 -24.94
N GLN A 286 -5.49 2.48 -24.85
CA GLN A 286 -6.26 3.33 -25.77
C GLN A 286 -5.68 4.75 -25.84
N GLY A 287 -6.10 5.52 -26.84
CA GLY A 287 -5.58 6.88 -27.07
C GLY A 287 -4.33 6.93 -27.94
N THR A 288 -3.88 8.15 -28.20
CA THR A 288 -2.83 8.50 -29.16
C THR A 288 -1.92 9.53 -28.50
N PHE A 289 -0.61 9.27 -28.45
CA PHE A 289 0.33 10.10 -27.70
C PHE A 289 1.50 10.56 -28.58
N ASN A 290 2.00 11.76 -28.33
CA ASN A 290 3.12 12.33 -29.07
C ASN A 290 4.41 12.27 -28.23
N ILE A 291 5.49 11.81 -28.86
CA ILE A 291 6.83 11.73 -28.29
C ILE A 291 7.73 12.72 -29.03
N GLN A 292 8.41 13.59 -28.30
CA GLN A 292 9.32 14.56 -28.90
C GLN A 292 10.65 13.91 -29.24
N VAL A 293 11.11 14.07 -30.48
CA VAL A 293 12.50 13.85 -30.87
C VAL A 293 13.27 15.14 -30.61
N ARG A 294 14.38 15.06 -29.88
CA ARG A 294 15.26 16.19 -29.58
C ARG A 294 16.70 15.92 -30.00
N ASP A 295 17.33 16.97 -30.53
CA ASP A 295 18.72 16.96 -30.98
C ASP A 295 19.72 17.05 -29.81
N PRO A 296 21.04 17.00 -30.06
CA PRO A 296 22.07 17.08 -29.01
C PRO A 296 22.16 18.45 -28.31
N SER A 297 21.51 19.49 -28.81
CA SER A 297 21.36 20.79 -28.13
C SER A 297 20.15 20.81 -27.19
N GLY A 298 19.32 19.76 -27.20
CA GLY A 298 18.02 19.72 -26.53
C GLY A 298 16.90 20.39 -27.31
N GLY A 299 17.18 20.82 -28.56
CA GLY A 299 16.23 21.45 -29.47
C GLY A 299 15.16 20.46 -29.93
N PHE A 300 13.91 20.93 -30.09
CA PHE A 300 12.82 20.12 -30.63
C PHE A 300 12.98 19.94 -32.15
N VAL A 301 12.93 18.69 -32.62
CA VAL A 301 13.08 18.34 -34.04
C VAL A 301 11.75 17.86 -34.63
N ALA A 302 11.09 16.89 -33.99
CA ALA A 302 9.87 16.28 -34.51
C ALA A 302 8.98 15.72 -33.39
N ASN A 303 7.70 15.49 -33.70
CA ASN A 303 6.82 14.65 -32.90
C ASN A 303 6.62 13.30 -33.60
N LEU A 304 6.83 12.22 -32.88
CA LEU A 304 6.37 10.89 -33.26
C LEU A 304 4.99 10.65 -32.64
N THR A 305 3.96 10.44 -33.46
CA THR A 305 2.64 10.06 -32.98
C THR A 305 2.55 8.53 -32.81
N SER A 306 1.99 8.07 -31.69
CA SER A 306 1.87 6.65 -31.35
C SER A 306 0.46 6.09 -31.56
N ILE A 307 0.38 4.78 -31.78
CA ILE A 307 -0.85 3.99 -31.74
C ILE A 307 -0.65 2.76 -30.85
N TYR A 308 -1.72 2.26 -30.25
CA TYR A 308 -1.68 1.06 -29.41
C TYR A 308 -1.81 -0.23 -30.24
N ASP A 309 -0.90 -1.18 -30.04
CA ASP A 309 -1.01 -2.55 -30.55
C ASP A 309 -1.57 -3.47 -29.45
N PRO A 310 -2.85 -3.90 -29.54
CA PRO A 310 -3.46 -4.76 -28.54
C PRO A 310 -2.87 -6.17 -28.50
N ASN A 311 -2.22 -6.65 -29.58
CA ASN A 311 -1.61 -7.98 -29.61
C ASN A 311 -0.28 -8.03 -28.84
N ARG A 312 0.44 -6.90 -28.79
CA ARG A 312 1.72 -6.74 -28.07
C ARG A 312 1.54 -6.07 -26.70
N GLY A 313 0.38 -5.47 -26.47
CA GLY A 313 0.07 -4.68 -25.28
C GLY A 313 1.03 -3.51 -25.09
N LEU A 314 1.35 -2.77 -26.17
CA LEU A 314 2.25 -1.63 -26.14
C LEU A 314 1.87 -0.59 -27.20
N TYR A 315 2.34 0.64 -27.01
CA TYR A 315 2.28 1.68 -28.02
C TYR A 315 3.52 1.63 -28.90
N TYR A 316 3.34 1.89 -30.19
CA TYR A 316 4.42 2.12 -31.13
C TYR A 316 4.10 3.29 -32.05
N THR A 317 5.12 3.93 -32.60
CA THR A 317 4.95 5.02 -33.56
C THR A 317 5.01 4.43 -34.98
N PRO A 318 3.98 4.54 -35.84
CA PRO A 318 3.97 3.85 -37.13
C PRO A 318 4.68 4.62 -38.25
N SER A 319 4.74 5.96 -38.17
CA SER A 319 5.41 6.80 -39.17
C SER A 319 6.93 6.81 -39.02
N GLY A 320 7.41 6.77 -37.78
CA GLY A 320 8.82 6.98 -37.45
C GLY A 320 9.33 8.38 -37.77
N PHE A 321 10.63 8.55 -37.66
CA PHE A 321 11.40 9.75 -38.01
C PHE A 321 12.62 9.30 -38.84
N GLN A 322 12.78 9.86 -40.04
CA GLN A 322 13.92 9.60 -40.91
C GLN A 322 15.09 10.49 -40.50
N ILE A 323 16.24 9.89 -40.20
CA ILE A 323 17.47 10.62 -39.89
C ILE A 323 18.16 10.94 -41.21
N THR A 324 18.39 12.22 -41.47
CA THR A 324 18.97 12.73 -42.71
C THR A 324 20.47 12.98 -42.59
N SER A 325 21.15 13.23 -43.71
CA SER A 325 22.55 13.65 -43.71
C SER A 325 22.77 15.09 -43.20
N GLY A 326 21.70 15.87 -43.01
CA GLY A 326 21.75 17.21 -42.41
C GLY A 326 21.60 17.21 -40.89
N ASP A 327 21.19 16.09 -40.29
CA ASP A 327 20.95 16.00 -38.85
C ASP A 327 22.28 15.93 -38.05
N PRO A 328 22.42 16.67 -36.94
CA PRO A 328 23.65 16.70 -36.17
C PRO A 328 23.95 15.35 -35.49
N ALA A 329 25.15 14.83 -35.70
CA ALA A 329 25.62 13.65 -34.97
C ALA A 329 25.81 13.96 -33.47
N GLY A 330 25.47 13.00 -32.61
CA GLY A 330 25.57 13.17 -31.16
C GLY A 330 24.63 12.24 -30.39
N ALA A 331 24.42 12.58 -29.11
CA ALA A 331 23.39 11.95 -28.30
C ALA A 331 22.06 12.72 -28.47
N TRP A 332 21.01 12.02 -28.86
CA TRP A 332 19.67 12.53 -29.07
C TRP A 332 18.72 11.95 -28.03
N ASP A 333 17.62 12.64 -27.76
CA ASP A 333 16.65 12.24 -26.74
C ASP A 333 15.25 12.08 -27.34
N LEU A 334 14.61 10.93 -27.06
CA LEU A 334 13.15 10.83 -27.10
C LEU A 334 12.60 11.30 -25.75
N VAL A 335 11.66 12.25 -25.77
CA VAL A 335 11.11 12.86 -24.55
C VAL A 335 9.59 12.83 -24.55
N PHE A 336 9.02 12.32 -23.47
CA PHE A 336 7.67 12.65 -23.03
C PHE A 336 7.75 13.84 -22.07
N PRO A 337 7.25 15.03 -22.44
CA PRO A 337 7.21 16.17 -21.52
C PRO A 337 6.33 15.87 -20.28
N ALA A 338 6.61 16.57 -19.19
CA ALA A 338 5.75 16.51 -18.00
C ALA A 338 4.30 16.89 -18.36
N ASN A 339 3.34 16.12 -17.86
CA ASN A 339 1.90 16.28 -18.09
C ASN A 339 1.44 16.24 -19.57
N SER A 340 2.23 15.63 -20.47
CA SER A 340 1.89 15.48 -21.89
C SER A 340 0.93 14.33 -22.21
N LEU A 341 0.79 13.36 -21.31
CA LEU A 341 -0.21 12.29 -21.38
C LEU A 341 -1.49 12.74 -20.69
N SER A 342 -2.62 12.44 -21.30
CA SER A 342 -3.95 12.51 -20.68
C SER A 342 -4.84 11.38 -21.17
N ASP A 343 -5.75 10.91 -20.32
CA ASP A 343 -6.81 9.98 -20.69
C ASP A 343 -8.20 10.65 -20.68
N PRO A 344 -9.26 10.01 -21.23
CA PRO A 344 -10.62 10.56 -21.24
C PRO A 344 -11.24 10.74 -19.85
N TYR A 345 -10.63 10.20 -18.79
CA TYR A 345 -11.12 10.30 -17.43
C TYR A 345 -10.50 11.47 -16.65
N GLY A 346 -9.51 12.16 -17.23
CA GLY A 346 -8.79 13.27 -16.58
C GLY A 346 -7.59 12.82 -15.74
N ASN A 347 -7.08 11.61 -15.96
CA ASN A 347 -5.78 11.19 -15.44
C ASN A 347 -4.68 11.73 -16.37
N SER A 348 -3.53 12.13 -15.82
CA SER A 348 -2.45 12.78 -16.59
C SER A 348 -1.05 12.41 -16.09
N GLY A 349 -0.03 12.69 -16.91
CA GLY A 349 1.37 12.50 -16.54
C GLY A 349 2.31 12.50 -17.75
N PRO A 350 3.54 11.96 -17.64
CA PRO A 350 4.25 11.75 -16.38
C PRO A 350 4.43 13.07 -15.62
N SER A 351 4.57 13.06 -14.29
CA SER A 351 4.69 14.30 -13.50
C SER A 351 6.04 15.02 -13.67
N ILE A 352 7.07 14.26 -14.07
CA ILE A 352 8.37 14.74 -14.55
C ILE A 352 8.56 14.26 -15.99
N PRO A 353 9.40 14.92 -16.83
CA PRO A 353 9.65 14.43 -18.18
C PRO A 353 10.34 13.07 -18.17
N GLU A 354 9.87 12.15 -19.02
CA GLU A 354 10.49 10.83 -19.22
C GLU A 354 11.32 10.85 -20.50
N THR A 355 12.60 10.46 -20.40
CA THR A 355 13.59 10.63 -21.47
C THR A 355 14.34 9.33 -21.76
N TYR A 356 14.42 8.97 -23.03
CA TYR A 356 15.25 7.88 -23.53
C TYR A 356 16.31 8.39 -24.51
N ARG A 357 17.58 8.12 -24.22
CA ARG A 357 18.73 8.61 -24.99
C ARG A 357 19.19 7.61 -26.03
N PHE A 358 19.36 8.07 -27.26
CA PHE A 358 19.89 7.32 -28.41
C PHE A 358 21.03 8.11 -29.08
N ARG A 359 21.67 7.52 -30.11
CA ARG A 359 22.83 8.09 -30.79
C ARG A 359 22.61 8.19 -32.30
N VAL A 360 23.03 9.31 -32.87
CA VAL A 360 23.09 9.55 -34.32
C VAL A 360 24.54 9.76 -34.74
N HIS A 361 24.97 9.11 -35.81
CA HIS A 361 26.32 9.25 -36.39
C HIS A 361 26.38 10.24 -37.56
N GLN A 362 27.58 10.69 -37.93
CA GLN A 362 27.76 11.56 -39.11
C GLN A 362 27.59 10.79 -40.42
N PRO A 363 27.15 11.45 -41.51
CA PRO A 363 27.12 10.83 -42.83
C PRO A 363 28.55 10.49 -43.27
N VAL A 364 28.84 9.19 -43.36
CA VAL A 364 30.12 8.71 -43.89
C VAL A 364 30.10 8.95 -45.41
N SER A 365 30.97 9.83 -45.91
CA SER A 365 31.15 9.99 -47.36
C SER A 365 31.46 8.63 -47.98
N PRO A 366 30.73 8.19 -49.04
CA PRO A 366 30.95 6.90 -49.62
C PRO A 366 32.31 6.89 -50.34
N VAL A 367 33.34 6.37 -49.68
CA VAL A 367 34.53 5.89 -50.37
C VAL A 367 34.06 4.80 -51.31
N SER A 368 34.30 5.00 -52.61
CA SER A 368 33.80 4.15 -53.69
C SER A 368 34.01 2.68 -53.37
N THR A 369 32.91 1.92 -53.32
CA THR A 369 32.92 0.50 -52.97
C THR A 369 33.59 -0.29 -54.07
N ILE A 370 34.92 -0.47 -53.99
CA ILE A 370 35.65 -1.36 -54.88
C ILE A 370 35.06 -2.77 -54.67
N SER A 371 34.41 -3.27 -55.72
CA SER A 371 33.69 -4.55 -55.71
C SER A 371 34.56 -5.69 -55.17
N PRO A 372 34.01 -6.63 -54.37
CA PRO A 372 34.76 -7.80 -53.89
C PRO A 372 35.34 -8.66 -55.02
N PHE A 373 34.84 -8.54 -56.26
CA PHE A 373 35.46 -9.12 -57.45
C PHE A 373 36.91 -8.67 -57.68
N TYR A 374 37.27 -7.43 -57.33
CA TYR A 374 38.64 -6.92 -57.50
C TYR A 374 39.63 -7.65 -56.58
N TYR A 375 39.21 -7.96 -55.36
CA TYR A 375 39.99 -8.79 -54.43
C TYR A 375 40.04 -10.26 -54.86
N ALA A 376 38.99 -10.80 -55.49
CA ALA A 376 39.01 -12.14 -56.05
C ALA A 376 40.02 -12.27 -57.21
N ILE A 377 40.10 -11.26 -58.08
CA ILE A 377 41.07 -11.22 -59.19
C ILE A 377 42.52 -11.11 -58.66
N ILE A 378 42.76 -10.25 -57.67
CA ILE A 378 44.09 -10.13 -57.03
C ILE A 378 44.47 -11.41 -56.25
N ALA A 379 43.52 -12.07 -55.59
CA ALA A 379 43.75 -13.32 -54.88
C ALA A 379 44.05 -14.51 -55.83
N LEU A 380 43.50 -14.50 -57.05
CA LEU A 380 43.85 -15.46 -58.09
C LEU A 380 45.23 -15.17 -58.72
N ALA A 381 45.62 -13.90 -58.83
CA ALA A 381 46.89 -13.48 -59.43
C ALA A 381 48.15 -13.74 -58.56
N ILE A 382 48.01 -13.85 -57.23
CA ILE A 382 49.14 -13.94 -56.29
C ILE A 382 49.46 -15.40 -55.85
N GLY A 383 48.71 -16.39 -56.37
CA GLY A 383 48.98 -17.81 -56.14
C GLY A 383 48.20 -18.40 -54.95
N GLY A 384 47.49 -19.49 -55.22
CA GLY A 384 46.63 -20.15 -54.25
C GLY A 384 47.38 -20.79 -53.07
N GLY A 385 46.72 -20.85 -51.92
CA GLY A 385 47.18 -21.61 -50.73
C GLY A 385 47.30 -20.75 -49.47
N LEU A 386 48.07 -19.66 -49.51
CA LEU A 386 48.37 -18.88 -48.30
C LEU A 386 47.26 -17.87 -47.93
N GLY A 387 46.69 -17.18 -48.92
CA GLY A 387 45.68 -16.12 -48.70
C GLY A 387 44.41 -16.61 -47.97
N THR A 388 43.96 -17.83 -48.25
CA THR A 388 42.79 -18.43 -47.60
C THR A 388 43.00 -18.65 -46.10
N THR A 389 44.20 -19.06 -45.67
CA THR A 389 44.51 -19.28 -44.25
C THR A 389 44.56 -17.98 -43.44
N VAL A 390 45.04 -16.88 -44.05
CA VAL A 390 45.11 -15.56 -43.41
C VAL A 390 43.73 -14.91 -43.33
N ILE A 391 42.87 -15.10 -44.34
CA ILE A 391 41.49 -14.59 -44.34
C ILE A 391 40.60 -15.37 -43.36
N LEU A 392 40.70 -16.71 -43.31
CA LEU A 392 39.94 -17.53 -42.36
C LEU A 392 40.33 -17.26 -40.89
N LYS A 393 41.61 -16.96 -40.60
CA LYS A 393 42.04 -16.58 -39.24
C LYS A 393 41.49 -15.23 -38.74
N ARG A 394 40.99 -14.34 -39.61
CA ARG A 394 40.40 -13.05 -39.19
C ARG A 394 38.93 -13.13 -38.76
N PHE A 395 38.25 -14.25 -38.99
CA PHE A 395 36.85 -14.46 -38.57
C PHE A 395 36.68 -15.06 -37.17
N ASN A 396 37.75 -15.50 -36.50
CA ASN A 396 37.65 -15.90 -35.10
C ASN A 396 37.44 -14.68 -34.19
N GLU A 397 36.34 -14.71 -33.44
CA GLU A 397 36.11 -13.86 -32.28
C GLU A 397 37.24 -14.10 -31.27
N THR A 398 38.01 -13.04 -30.99
CA THR A 398 39.10 -13.12 -30.02
C THR A 398 38.53 -12.92 -28.64
N THR A 399 38.16 -14.03 -28.00
CA THR A 399 37.84 -14.08 -26.58
C THR A 399 39.01 -13.51 -25.76
N ARG A 400 38.66 -12.69 -24.77
CA ARG A 400 39.57 -12.08 -23.79
C ARG A 400 39.40 -12.79 -22.44
N PRO A 401 40.45 -12.85 -21.61
CA PRO A 401 40.36 -13.49 -20.30
C PRO A 401 39.39 -12.73 -19.37
N PHE A 402 38.94 -13.42 -18.33
CA PHE A 402 38.07 -12.87 -17.28
C PHE A 402 38.60 -11.57 -16.65
N ASP A 403 39.92 -11.42 -16.55
CA ASP A 403 40.58 -10.26 -15.96
C ASP A 403 40.31 -8.94 -16.70
N ASP A 404 39.79 -8.98 -17.95
CA ASP A 404 39.27 -7.78 -18.62
C ASP A 404 38.06 -7.16 -17.89
N LEU A 405 37.35 -7.90 -17.02
CA LEU A 405 36.34 -7.34 -16.10
C LEU A 405 36.91 -6.17 -15.30
N PHE A 406 38.15 -6.27 -14.83
CA PHE A 406 38.77 -5.23 -14.00
C PHE A 406 39.11 -3.96 -14.78
N LYS A 407 39.13 -4.02 -16.13
CA LYS A 407 39.20 -2.81 -16.96
C LYS A 407 37.86 -2.10 -17.02
N LEU A 408 36.75 -2.86 -16.97
CA LEU A 408 35.39 -2.29 -16.94
C LEU A 408 35.07 -1.65 -15.57
N THR A 409 35.57 -2.24 -14.47
CA THR A 409 35.37 -1.75 -13.10
C THR A 409 36.38 -0.70 -12.63
N GLY A 410 37.20 -0.14 -13.53
CA GLY A 410 38.19 0.89 -13.21
C GLY A 410 39.33 0.40 -12.28
N GLY A 411 39.66 -0.89 -12.33
CA GLY A 411 40.65 -1.56 -11.47
C GLY A 411 40.09 -2.78 -10.74
N GLU A 412 40.97 -3.52 -10.03
CA GLU A 412 40.57 -4.69 -9.25
C GLU A 412 39.56 -4.35 -8.14
N LEU A 413 38.65 -5.27 -7.83
CA LEU A 413 37.67 -5.13 -6.75
C LEU A 413 38.37 -5.17 -5.38
N GLN A 414 38.61 -3.98 -4.81
CA GLN A 414 39.34 -3.80 -3.56
C GLN A 414 38.41 -3.92 -2.34
N PRO A 415 38.75 -4.73 -1.33
CA PRO A 415 38.08 -4.69 -0.05
C PRO A 415 38.45 -3.43 0.77
N PRO A 416 37.62 -3.03 1.75
CA PRO A 416 36.32 -3.61 2.09
C PRO A 416 35.20 -3.08 1.17
N MET A 417 34.41 -3.98 0.57
CA MET A 417 33.31 -3.57 -0.31
C MET A 417 32.09 -4.51 -0.31
N SER A 418 30.93 -3.99 -0.71
CA SER A 418 29.73 -4.73 -1.09
C SER A 418 29.41 -4.58 -2.58
N LEU A 419 29.00 -5.69 -3.22
CA LEU A 419 28.77 -5.79 -4.66
C LEU A 419 27.46 -6.52 -4.97
N MET A 420 26.55 -5.84 -5.66
CA MET A 420 25.34 -6.44 -6.23
C MET A 420 25.59 -6.90 -7.66
N LEU A 421 25.26 -8.16 -7.95
CA LEU A 421 25.25 -8.75 -9.29
C LEU A 421 23.80 -8.99 -9.73
N ALA A 422 23.23 -8.06 -10.49
CA ALA A 422 21.84 -8.11 -10.91
C ALA A 422 21.72 -8.60 -12.36
N GLY A 423 20.68 -9.37 -12.69
CA GLY A 423 20.46 -9.74 -14.09
C GLY A 423 19.23 -10.59 -14.36
N ASN A 424 18.91 -10.79 -15.64
CA ASN A 424 17.83 -11.68 -16.05
C ASN A 424 18.19 -13.15 -15.73
N ALA A 425 17.19 -14.01 -15.53
CA ALA A 425 17.40 -15.45 -15.38
C ALA A 425 18.23 -15.99 -16.57
N GLY A 426 19.27 -16.77 -16.29
CA GLY A 426 20.20 -17.30 -17.30
C GLY A 426 21.24 -16.32 -17.87
N ALA A 427 21.22 -15.03 -17.46
CA ALA A 427 22.23 -14.06 -17.88
C ALA A 427 23.63 -14.35 -17.32
N GLY A 428 23.74 -15.04 -16.18
CA GLY A 428 25.02 -15.54 -15.65
C GLY A 428 25.49 -14.96 -14.32
N THR A 429 24.61 -14.31 -13.54
CA THR A 429 24.91 -13.68 -12.24
C THR A 429 25.61 -14.63 -11.26
N SER A 430 25.03 -15.81 -11.03
CA SER A 430 25.64 -16.88 -10.21
C SER A 430 27.01 -17.32 -10.75
N THR A 431 27.17 -17.42 -12.07
CA THR A 431 28.45 -17.82 -12.68
C THR A 431 29.53 -16.76 -12.43
N LEU A 432 29.18 -15.47 -12.55
CA LEU A 432 30.09 -14.37 -12.25
C LEU A 432 30.46 -14.32 -10.76
N GLY A 433 29.49 -14.49 -9.87
CA GLY A 433 29.73 -14.56 -8.42
C GLY A 433 30.70 -15.68 -8.05
N LEU A 434 30.43 -16.91 -8.52
CA LEU A 434 31.27 -18.08 -8.27
C LEU A 434 32.68 -17.94 -8.88
N GLN A 435 32.82 -17.26 -10.03
CA GLN A 435 34.12 -17.00 -10.64
C GLN A 435 34.95 -15.97 -9.86
N LEU A 436 34.31 -14.93 -9.32
CA LEU A 436 34.96 -13.97 -8.41
C LEU A 436 35.40 -14.66 -7.11
N LEU A 437 34.52 -15.48 -6.52
CA LEU A 437 34.82 -16.26 -5.30
C LEU A 437 36.01 -17.21 -5.52
N TYR A 438 36.07 -17.90 -6.66
CA TYR A 438 37.17 -18.79 -7.01
C TYR A 438 38.48 -18.04 -7.32
N ARG A 439 38.43 -16.83 -7.89
CA ARG A 439 39.62 -15.98 -8.04
C ARG A 439 40.20 -15.61 -6.67
N ASP A 440 39.37 -15.23 -5.71
CA ASP A 440 39.84 -14.91 -4.35
C ASP A 440 40.39 -16.14 -3.61
N LEU A 441 39.77 -17.33 -3.76
CA LEU A 441 40.32 -18.59 -3.26
C LEU A 441 41.70 -18.89 -3.88
N LYS A 442 41.87 -18.75 -5.20
CA LYS A 442 43.17 -18.90 -5.86
C LYS A 442 44.21 -17.88 -5.41
N ALA A 443 43.78 -16.73 -4.91
CA ALA A 443 44.65 -15.71 -4.32
C ALA A 443 44.96 -15.97 -2.82
N GLY A 444 44.56 -17.12 -2.27
CA GLY A 444 44.81 -17.51 -0.88
C GLY A 444 43.94 -16.78 0.15
N LYS A 445 42.82 -16.17 -0.27
CA LYS A 445 41.87 -15.53 0.64
C LYS A 445 40.83 -16.55 1.10
N ALA A 446 40.37 -16.40 2.34
CA ALA A 446 39.26 -17.19 2.83
C ALA A 446 37.94 -16.75 2.15
N CYS A 447 37.05 -17.71 1.92
CA CYS A 447 35.79 -17.48 1.22
C CYS A 447 34.59 -18.15 1.91
N GLY A 448 33.45 -17.50 1.81
CA GLY A 448 32.15 -17.98 2.25
C GLY A 448 31.16 -18.04 1.10
N LEU A 449 30.31 -19.06 1.09
CA LEU A 449 29.15 -19.16 0.19
C LEU A 449 27.89 -19.41 1.02
N LEU A 450 26.89 -18.53 0.90
CA LEU A 450 25.53 -18.74 1.39
C LEU A 450 24.71 -19.24 0.20
N SER A 451 24.40 -20.53 0.18
CA SER A 451 23.71 -21.18 -0.94
C SER A 451 22.20 -21.18 -0.71
N TYR A 452 21.51 -20.33 -1.46
CA TYR A 452 20.05 -20.14 -1.43
C TYR A 452 19.35 -20.74 -2.66
N ASP A 453 20.06 -20.96 -3.77
CA ASP A 453 19.47 -21.39 -5.06
C ASP A 453 19.78 -22.85 -5.46
N ALA A 454 20.70 -23.52 -4.77
CA ALA A 454 21.16 -24.88 -5.11
C ALA A 454 21.78 -25.61 -3.92
N PHE A 455 21.79 -26.96 -3.97
CA PHE A 455 22.49 -27.76 -2.98
C PHE A 455 24.02 -27.59 -3.11
N PRO A 456 24.80 -27.67 -2.01
CA PRO A 456 26.27 -27.55 -2.05
C PRO A 456 26.95 -28.51 -3.03
N SER A 457 26.42 -29.73 -3.17
CA SER A 457 26.90 -30.74 -4.12
C SER A 457 26.69 -30.35 -5.58
N GLU A 458 25.59 -29.67 -5.89
CA GLU A 458 25.30 -29.12 -7.22
C GLU A 458 26.19 -27.92 -7.54
N VAL A 459 26.44 -27.05 -6.56
CA VAL A 459 27.40 -25.94 -6.72
C VAL A 459 28.80 -26.49 -6.98
N GLN A 460 29.27 -27.46 -6.19
CA GLN A 460 30.57 -28.11 -6.41
C GLN A 460 30.66 -28.74 -7.80
N LYS A 461 29.62 -29.46 -8.26
CA LYS A 461 29.55 -30.04 -9.60
C LYS A 461 29.58 -28.95 -10.70
N ARG A 462 28.83 -27.86 -10.51
CA ARG A 462 28.78 -26.70 -11.44
C ARG A 462 30.14 -26.01 -11.55
N MET A 463 30.79 -25.72 -10.43
CA MET A 463 32.12 -25.11 -10.38
C MET A 463 33.17 -26.04 -11.02
N LYS A 464 33.16 -27.34 -10.71
CA LYS A 464 34.04 -28.33 -11.35
C LYS A 464 33.86 -28.38 -12.87
N GLY A 465 32.62 -28.28 -13.37
CA GLY A 465 32.31 -28.16 -14.81
C GLY A 465 32.81 -26.88 -15.47
N MET A 466 33.05 -25.81 -14.70
CA MET A 466 33.69 -24.56 -15.16
C MET A 466 35.22 -24.58 -15.04
N GLY A 467 35.83 -25.70 -14.59
CA GLY A 467 37.27 -25.80 -14.35
C GLY A 467 37.72 -25.23 -12.99
N TRP A 468 36.76 -25.07 -12.06
CA TRP A 468 36.99 -24.53 -10.72
C TRP A 468 36.83 -25.64 -9.68
N ASP A 469 37.90 -26.36 -9.38
CA ASP A 469 37.86 -27.38 -8.33
C ASP A 469 37.97 -26.73 -6.95
N ILE A 470 36.84 -26.67 -6.24
CA ILE A 470 36.75 -26.13 -4.88
C ILE A 470 37.06 -27.17 -3.80
N THR A 471 37.19 -28.45 -4.15
CA THR A 471 37.32 -29.56 -3.18
C THR A 471 38.50 -29.36 -2.21
N PRO A 472 39.72 -28.98 -2.66
CA PRO A 472 40.84 -28.76 -1.75
C PRO A 472 40.64 -27.58 -0.78
N TYR A 473 39.84 -26.59 -1.18
CA TYR A 473 39.54 -25.40 -0.36
C TYR A 473 38.49 -25.71 0.71
N LEU A 474 37.54 -26.61 0.42
CA LEU A 474 36.59 -27.14 1.39
C LEU A 474 37.31 -28.00 2.45
N GLU A 475 38.19 -28.90 2.03
CA GLU A 475 38.96 -29.79 2.92
C GLU A 475 39.88 -29.03 3.88
N LYS A 476 40.49 -27.94 3.41
CA LYS A 476 41.32 -27.04 4.25
C LYS A 476 40.51 -26.05 5.08
N GLY A 477 39.19 -25.95 4.87
CA GLY A 477 38.33 -24.94 5.50
C GLY A 477 38.58 -23.50 5.03
N GLU A 478 39.28 -23.32 3.90
CA GLU A 478 39.52 -22.05 3.20
C GLU A 478 38.24 -21.55 2.50
N LEU A 479 37.41 -22.48 2.00
CA LEU A 479 36.03 -22.23 1.59
C LEU A 479 35.07 -22.84 2.62
N ARG A 480 34.02 -22.09 3.00
CA ARG A 480 32.88 -22.65 3.75
C ARG A 480 31.56 -22.37 3.04
N VAL A 481 30.76 -23.41 2.88
CA VAL A 481 29.42 -23.32 2.31
C VAL A 481 28.41 -23.44 3.46
N LEU A 482 27.57 -22.41 3.62
CA LEU A 482 26.37 -22.46 4.44
C LEU A 482 25.21 -22.84 3.52
N ASP A 483 24.69 -24.04 3.71
CA ASP A 483 23.50 -24.52 3.00
C ASP A 483 22.24 -24.02 3.70
N ILE A 484 21.45 -23.20 3.00
CA ILE A 484 20.08 -22.88 3.41
C ILE A 484 19.04 -23.31 2.35
N TYR A 485 19.48 -23.66 1.14
CA TYR A 485 18.60 -24.25 0.12
C TYR A 485 17.99 -25.58 0.57
N SER A 486 18.73 -26.41 1.33
CA SER A 486 18.15 -27.61 1.94
C SER A 486 16.93 -27.31 2.82
N ALA A 487 16.94 -26.19 3.57
CA ALA A 487 15.80 -25.77 4.38
C ALA A 487 14.62 -25.30 3.51
N LEU A 488 14.89 -24.52 2.45
CA LEU A 488 13.88 -24.13 1.44
C LEU A 488 13.26 -25.34 0.72
N ALA A 489 14.05 -26.40 0.52
CA ALA A 489 13.61 -27.64 -0.13
C ALA A 489 12.93 -28.64 0.85
N GLY A 490 12.80 -28.31 2.13
CA GLY A 490 12.19 -29.19 3.14
C GLY A 490 13.05 -30.40 3.55
N VAL A 491 14.37 -30.32 3.35
CA VAL A 491 15.32 -31.40 3.70
C VAL A 491 15.87 -31.16 5.11
N GLU A 492 15.42 -31.97 6.07
CA GLU A 492 15.82 -31.92 7.49
C GLU A 492 17.27 -32.43 7.74
N SER A 493 18.25 -31.88 7.04
CA SER A 493 19.67 -32.24 7.19
C SER A 493 20.63 -31.04 7.13
N GLY A 494 20.10 -29.82 6.96
CA GLY A 494 20.88 -28.58 6.96
C GLY A 494 21.20 -28.05 8.37
N THR A 495 22.25 -27.22 8.47
CA THR A 495 22.58 -26.48 9.69
C THR A 495 21.54 -25.41 10.03
N ILE A 496 20.97 -24.77 9.00
CA ILE A 496 19.89 -23.80 9.11
C ILE A 496 18.55 -24.53 9.03
N ARG A 497 17.60 -24.18 9.90
CA ARG A 497 16.25 -24.77 9.89
C ARG A 497 15.21 -23.88 9.20
N ASP A 498 15.34 -22.56 9.36
CA ASP A 498 14.47 -21.58 8.73
C ASP A 498 15.30 -20.66 7.82
N PRO A 499 15.06 -20.66 6.49
CA PRO A 499 15.80 -19.82 5.55
C PRO A 499 15.49 -18.32 5.70
N THR A 500 14.51 -17.95 6.52
CA THR A 500 14.16 -16.58 6.91
C THR A 500 14.62 -16.21 8.33
N ASP A 501 15.25 -17.11 9.09
CA ASP A 501 15.97 -16.73 10.32
C ASP A 501 17.29 -16.03 9.98
N PHE A 502 17.16 -14.76 9.61
CA PHE A 502 18.25 -13.85 9.35
C PHE A 502 19.17 -13.66 10.56
N THR A 503 18.73 -14.00 11.78
CA THR A 503 19.56 -13.94 12.99
C THR A 503 20.49 -15.15 13.06
N GLU A 504 19.97 -16.37 12.90
CA GLU A 504 20.77 -17.60 12.83
C GLU A 504 21.81 -17.51 11.70
N ILE A 505 21.39 -17.12 10.49
CA ILE A 505 22.28 -16.95 9.33
C ILE A 505 23.34 -15.88 9.62
N SER A 506 22.95 -14.76 10.24
CA SER A 506 23.89 -13.71 10.66
C SER A 506 24.90 -14.17 11.71
N ILE A 507 24.54 -15.11 12.59
CA ILE A 507 25.46 -15.72 13.57
C ILE A 507 26.41 -16.67 12.85
N GLN A 508 25.93 -17.50 11.92
CA GLN A 508 26.79 -18.41 11.15
C GLN A 508 27.80 -17.66 10.27
N VAL A 509 27.42 -16.52 9.69
CA VAL A 509 28.39 -15.64 8.98
C VAL A 509 29.41 -15.06 9.95
N THR A 510 29.02 -14.62 11.15
CA THR A 510 29.99 -14.16 12.17
C THR A 510 30.97 -15.27 12.56
N ASN A 511 30.48 -16.47 12.87
CA ASN A 511 31.29 -17.67 13.14
C ASN A 511 32.22 -18.07 11.97
N MET A 512 31.83 -17.74 10.73
CA MET A 512 32.66 -17.95 9.55
C MET A 512 33.82 -16.96 9.53
N LEU A 513 33.55 -15.66 9.71
CA LEU A 513 34.54 -14.59 9.74
C LEU A 513 35.53 -14.75 10.91
N ASP A 514 35.05 -14.98 12.13
CA ASP A 514 35.89 -15.07 13.34
C ASP A 514 36.90 -16.22 13.30
N LYS A 515 36.56 -17.30 12.59
CA LYS A 515 37.45 -18.46 12.42
C LYS A 515 38.40 -18.32 11.23
N THR A 516 38.44 -17.17 10.55
CA THR A 516 39.34 -16.87 9.42
C THR A 516 40.37 -15.81 9.81
N LYS A 517 41.62 -15.99 9.41
CA LYS A 517 42.69 -15.01 9.67
C LYS A 517 42.82 -14.04 8.49
N GLY A 518 42.01 -12.99 8.49
CA GLY A 518 42.09 -11.87 7.54
C GLY A 518 40.84 -11.67 6.67
N PRO A 519 40.96 -10.85 5.61
CA PRO A 519 39.88 -10.56 4.66
C PRO A 519 39.19 -11.79 4.07
N THR A 520 37.89 -11.92 4.31
CA THR A 520 37.06 -13.01 3.76
C THR A 520 36.11 -12.48 2.69
N THR A 521 36.01 -13.18 1.55
CA THR A 521 35.00 -12.88 0.52
C THR A 521 33.78 -13.76 0.72
N VAL A 522 32.62 -13.15 0.99
CA VAL A 522 31.35 -13.85 1.21
C VAL A 522 30.44 -13.62 0.02
N LEU A 523 30.05 -14.70 -0.67
CA LEU A 523 29.05 -14.72 -1.74
C LEU A 523 27.71 -15.22 -1.20
N LEU A 524 26.60 -14.53 -1.52
CA LEU A 524 25.23 -14.99 -1.31
C LEU A 524 24.58 -15.23 -2.69
N ASP A 525 24.24 -16.48 -3.00
CA ASP A 525 23.70 -16.90 -4.30
C ASP A 525 22.38 -17.69 -4.11
N SER A 526 21.20 -17.07 -4.20
CA SER A 526 20.93 -15.64 -4.44
C SER A 526 20.01 -15.01 -3.38
N VAL A 527 19.77 -13.70 -3.47
CA VAL A 527 18.75 -13.03 -2.63
C VAL A 527 17.32 -13.26 -3.12
N THR A 528 17.14 -13.89 -4.29
CA THR A 528 15.81 -14.08 -4.89
C THR A 528 14.85 -14.84 -3.97
N PRO A 529 15.23 -15.95 -3.28
CA PRO A 529 14.30 -16.65 -2.40
C PRO A 529 13.84 -15.83 -1.18
N ILE A 530 14.72 -15.06 -0.53
CA ILE A 530 14.35 -14.31 0.69
C ILE A 530 13.30 -13.22 0.42
N PHE A 531 13.32 -12.60 -0.76
CA PHE A 531 12.31 -11.62 -1.17
C PHE A 531 10.95 -12.25 -1.52
N ASN A 532 10.87 -13.57 -1.70
CA ASN A 532 9.62 -14.30 -1.88
C ASN A 532 9.01 -14.79 -0.56
N SER A 533 9.82 -14.97 0.50
CA SER A 533 9.40 -15.56 1.78
C SER A 533 9.35 -14.60 2.96
N ALA A 534 10.02 -13.46 2.91
CA ALA A 534 10.06 -12.47 3.99
C ALA A 534 9.71 -11.05 3.53
N GLN A 535 9.42 -10.16 4.49
CA GLN A 535 9.11 -8.76 4.21
C GLN A 535 10.34 -8.04 3.63
N ALA A 536 10.12 -7.24 2.57
CA ALA A 536 11.22 -6.59 1.85
C ALA A 536 12.13 -5.72 2.75
N LYS A 537 11.55 -5.05 3.75
CA LYS A 537 12.30 -4.28 4.76
C LYS A 537 13.29 -5.15 5.55
N ASP A 538 12.88 -6.35 5.93
CA ASP A 538 13.71 -7.25 6.74
C ASP A 538 14.82 -7.87 5.90
N CYS A 539 14.54 -8.19 4.63
CA CYS A 539 15.55 -8.59 3.65
C CYS A 539 16.60 -7.50 3.41
N VAL A 540 16.18 -6.23 3.26
CA VAL A 540 17.11 -5.08 3.14
C VAL A 540 17.96 -4.93 4.39
N ASN A 541 17.36 -4.99 5.58
CA ASN A 541 18.08 -4.92 6.86
C ASN A 541 19.10 -6.07 7.00
N PHE A 542 18.72 -7.30 6.65
CA PHE A 542 19.61 -8.46 6.66
C PHE A 542 20.82 -8.25 5.73
N LEU A 543 20.61 -7.81 4.49
CA LEU A 543 21.69 -7.53 3.55
C LEU A 543 22.62 -6.40 4.03
N GLN A 544 22.08 -5.36 4.66
CA GLN A 544 22.88 -4.31 5.33
C GLN A 544 23.75 -4.90 6.46
N VAL A 545 23.18 -5.73 7.34
CA VAL A 545 23.89 -6.32 8.48
C VAL A 545 25.02 -7.24 8.01
N ILE A 546 24.78 -8.11 7.02
CA ILE A 546 25.82 -8.98 6.45
C ILE A 546 26.90 -8.14 5.75
N ALA A 547 26.52 -7.16 4.92
CA ALA A 547 27.46 -6.26 4.27
C ALA A 547 28.34 -5.52 5.28
N ALA A 548 27.76 -5.00 6.36
CA ALA A 548 28.50 -4.31 7.42
C ALA A 548 29.48 -5.25 8.14
N LYS A 549 29.06 -6.46 8.52
CA LYS A 549 29.92 -7.47 9.16
C LYS A 549 31.13 -7.84 8.29
N VAL A 550 30.89 -8.15 7.02
CA VAL A 550 31.94 -8.57 6.08
C VAL A 550 32.86 -7.40 5.71
N LYS A 551 32.35 -6.17 5.57
CA LYS A 551 33.20 -4.97 5.39
C LYS A 551 34.03 -4.68 6.64
N ASN A 552 33.49 -4.86 7.84
CA ASN A 552 34.21 -4.66 9.09
C ASN A 552 35.35 -5.68 9.31
N SER A 553 35.23 -6.91 8.80
CA SER A 553 36.33 -7.87 8.75
C SER A 553 37.33 -7.60 7.60
N GLY A 554 37.29 -6.43 6.97
CA GLY A 554 38.13 -6.07 5.82
C GLY A 554 37.85 -6.91 4.57
N GLY A 555 36.67 -7.53 4.46
CA GLY A 555 36.30 -8.49 3.42
C GLY A 555 35.50 -7.92 2.26
N LYS A 556 35.00 -8.81 1.38
CA LYS A 556 34.09 -8.44 0.27
C LYS A 556 32.78 -9.18 0.39
N PHE A 557 31.66 -8.46 0.41
CA PHE A 557 30.34 -9.07 0.32
C PHE A 557 29.85 -8.99 -1.14
N ILE A 558 29.50 -10.13 -1.73
CA ILE A 558 28.95 -10.22 -3.08
C ILE A 558 27.60 -10.91 -2.95
N PHE A 559 26.56 -10.41 -3.62
CA PHE A 559 25.29 -11.13 -3.70
C PHE A 559 24.69 -11.02 -5.09
N THR A 560 23.99 -12.08 -5.51
CA THR A 560 23.31 -12.15 -6.80
C THR A 560 21.82 -11.87 -6.62
N SER A 561 21.19 -11.29 -7.64
CA SER A 561 19.74 -11.12 -7.71
C SER A 561 19.22 -11.29 -9.13
N THR A 562 18.06 -11.91 -9.25
CA THR A 562 17.29 -11.92 -10.51
C THR A 562 16.53 -10.61 -10.67
N LYS A 563 16.50 -10.03 -11.87
CA LYS A 563 15.68 -8.84 -12.17
C LYS A 563 14.19 -9.18 -12.08
N GLY A 564 13.45 -8.35 -11.35
CA GLY A 564 12.02 -8.57 -11.07
C GLY A 564 11.72 -9.50 -9.88
N SER A 565 12.73 -10.00 -9.15
CA SER A 565 12.51 -10.85 -7.96
C SER A 565 12.52 -10.11 -6.63
N MET A 566 12.45 -8.78 -6.63
CA MET A 566 12.28 -7.96 -5.43
C MET A 566 11.47 -6.71 -5.78
N PRO A 567 10.76 -6.09 -4.81
CA PRO A 567 10.13 -4.79 -4.99
C PRO A 567 11.12 -3.71 -5.44
N GLU A 568 10.63 -2.77 -6.25
CA GLU A 568 11.48 -1.74 -6.89
C GLU A 568 12.05 -0.73 -5.89
N ASP A 569 11.28 -0.39 -4.86
CA ASP A 569 11.73 0.41 -3.72
C ASP A 569 12.86 -0.29 -2.94
N ALA A 570 12.74 -1.61 -2.72
CA ALA A 570 13.80 -2.42 -2.10
C ALA A 570 15.05 -2.48 -2.99
N ARG A 571 14.89 -2.64 -4.32
CA ARG A 571 16.00 -2.63 -5.30
C ARG A 571 16.76 -1.31 -5.26
N LEU A 572 16.06 -0.18 -5.40
CA LEU A 572 16.65 1.15 -5.36
C LEU A 572 17.33 1.43 -4.02
N THR A 573 16.71 1.01 -2.91
CA THR A 573 17.32 1.08 -1.57
C THR A 573 18.64 0.32 -1.53
N ILE A 574 18.67 -0.95 -1.97
CA ILE A 574 19.89 -1.77 -1.98
C ILE A 574 20.97 -1.18 -2.90
N GLU A 575 20.62 -0.73 -4.11
CA GLU A 575 21.56 -0.11 -5.05
C GLU A 575 22.17 1.19 -4.52
N SER A 576 21.45 1.93 -3.66
CA SER A 576 22.01 3.08 -2.95
C SER A 576 23.06 2.66 -1.91
N LEU A 577 22.82 1.55 -1.19
CA LEU A 577 23.61 1.07 -0.05
C LEU A 577 24.87 0.28 -0.42
N VAL A 578 24.88 -0.43 -1.55
CA VAL A 578 26.05 -1.20 -1.98
C VAL A 578 27.13 -0.32 -2.59
N ASP A 579 28.41 -0.67 -2.44
CA ASP A 579 29.49 0.11 -3.03
C ASP A 579 29.52 -0.04 -4.57
N GLY A 580 29.23 -1.25 -5.07
CA GLY A 580 29.22 -1.56 -6.50
C GLY A 580 27.97 -2.28 -6.99
N VAL A 581 27.61 -2.04 -8.25
CA VAL A 581 26.51 -2.70 -8.97
C VAL A 581 27.00 -3.08 -10.37
N ILE A 582 26.88 -4.36 -10.71
CA ILE A 582 27.13 -4.89 -12.07
C ILE A 582 25.84 -5.52 -12.58
N ASP A 583 25.41 -5.05 -13.74
CA ASP A 583 24.21 -5.50 -14.45
C ASP A 583 24.56 -6.50 -15.54
N LEU A 584 23.81 -7.61 -15.60
CA LEU A 584 23.92 -8.63 -16.63
C LEU A 584 22.59 -8.72 -17.39
N SER A 585 22.64 -8.58 -18.71
CA SER A 585 21.49 -8.75 -19.57
C SER A 585 21.65 -9.96 -20.50
N LEU A 586 20.52 -10.55 -20.88
CA LEU A 586 20.43 -11.62 -21.87
C LEU A 586 19.49 -11.13 -22.97
N VAL A 587 20.03 -10.84 -24.15
CA VAL A 587 19.31 -10.23 -25.26
C VAL A 587 19.24 -11.22 -26.42
N ARG A 588 18.05 -11.38 -27.00
CA ARG A 588 17.84 -12.25 -28.16
C ARG A 588 18.17 -11.52 -29.45
N LYS A 589 19.25 -11.94 -30.13
CA LYS A 589 19.66 -11.42 -31.44
C LYS A 589 19.34 -12.47 -32.51
N GLY A 590 18.14 -12.38 -33.09
CA GLY A 590 17.62 -13.36 -34.05
C GLY A 590 17.42 -14.74 -33.43
N LYS A 591 18.25 -15.70 -33.84
CA LYS A 591 18.27 -17.09 -33.30
C LYS A 591 19.25 -17.29 -32.15
N SER A 592 20.10 -16.32 -31.82
CA SER A 592 21.07 -16.42 -30.71
C SER A 592 20.62 -15.66 -29.47
N LEU A 593 21.14 -16.07 -28.31
CA LEU A 593 21.02 -15.38 -27.02
C LEU A 593 22.39 -14.85 -26.62
N THR A 594 22.57 -13.53 -26.71
CA THR A 594 23.81 -12.84 -26.38
C THR A 594 23.75 -12.33 -24.94
N ARG A 595 24.87 -12.44 -24.20
CA ARG A 595 25.00 -11.90 -22.85
C ARG A 595 25.82 -10.62 -22.87
N PHE A 596 25.36 -9.61 -22.14
CA PHE A 596 26.08 -8.37 -21.93
C PHE A 596 26.27 -8.10 -20.44
N LEU A 597 27.39 -7.47 -20.11
CA LEU A 597 27.72 -6.99 -18.78
C LEU A 597 27.92 -5.48 -18.83
N GLN A 598 27.28 -4.74 -17.92
CA GLN A 598 27.47 -3.31 -17.71
C GLN A 598 27.84 -3.05 -16.25
N VAL A 599 28.88 -2.24 -16.02
CA VAL A 599 29.18 -1.73 -14.67
C VAL A 599 28.33 -0.49 -14.45
N ARG A 600 27.43 -0.53 -13.46
CA ARG A 600 26.48 0.56 -13.16
C ARG A 600 27.01 1.51 -12.10
N LYS A 601 27.74 0.98 -11.12
CA LYS A 601 28.29 1.69 -9.96
C LYS A 601 29.58 1.01 -9.50
N MET A 602 30.61 1.79 -9.21
CA MET A 602 31.79 1.39 -8.41
C MET A 602 32.26 2.60 -7.58
N PRO A 603 32.87 2.39 -6.40
CA PRO A 603 33.29 3.49 -5.55
C PRO A 603 34.55 4.18 -6.10
N GLY A 604 34.48 5.51 -6.27
CA GLY A 604 35.66 6.37 -6.49
C GLY A 604 36.46 6.12 -7.76
N ARG A 605 35.85 5.58 -8.83
CA ARG A 605 36.55 5.15 -10.06
C ARG A 605 35.80 5.56 -11.32
N GLU A 606 36.55 5.85 -12.38
CA GLU A 606 36.02 5.85 -13.73
C GLU A 606 35.71 4.41 -14.16
N ILE A 607 34.45 4.14 -14.48
CA ILE A 607 33.96 2.85 -14.95
C ILE A 607 33.68 2.91 -16.45
N SER A 608 33.75 1.77 -17.12
CA SER A 608 33.27 1.66 -18.50
C SER A 608 31.74 1.72 -18.51
N SER A 609 31.19 2.75 -19.16
CA SER A 609 29.74 2.89 -19.40
C SER A 609 29.21 1.95 -20.50
N ALA A 610 30.11 1.32 -21.27
CA ALA A 610 29.76 0.45 -22.39
C ALA A 610 29.28 -0.94 -21.93
N GLU A 611 28.18 -1.40 -22.52
CA GLU A 611 27.80 -2.82 -22.45
C GLU A 611 28.87 -3.68 -23.14
N THR A 612 29.44 -4.64 -22.42
CA THR A 612 30.47 -5.53 -22.92
C THR A 612 29.91 -6.93 -23.10
N GLU A 613 29.98 -7.45 -24.32
CA GLU A 613 29.54 -8.80 -24.67
C GLU A 613 30.46 -9.86 -24.05
N PHE A 614 29.89 -10.94 -23.52
CA PHE A 614 30.64 -12.04 -22.94
C PHE A 614 29.98 -13.40 -23.18
N GLU A 615 30.77 -14.46 -23.10
CA GLU A 615 30.32 -15.84 -23.16
C GLU A 615 30.67 -16.61 -21.89
N ILE A 616 29.90 -17.66 -21.59
CA ILE A 616 30.19 -18.61 -20.53
C ILE A 616 30.63 -19.91 -21.20
N VAL A 617 31.91 -20.25 -21.08
CA VAL A 617 32.52 -21.40 -21.76
C VAL A 617 32.86 -22.49 -20.73
N PRO A 618 32.35 -23.73 -20.87
CA PRO A 618 32.70 -24.84 -19.98
C PRO A 618 34.22 -25.03 -19.86
N GLY A 619 34.69 -25.34 -18.65
CA GLY A 619 36.13 -25.45 -18.33
C GLY A 619 36.92 -24.14 -18.35
N LYS A 620 36.32 -22.99 -18.69
CA LYS A 620 37.00 -21.67 -18.74
C LYS A 620 36.28 -20.57 -17.94
N GLY A 621 34.96 -20.65 -17.80
CA GLY A 621 34.15 -19.60 -17.18
C GLY A 621 33.76 -18.48 -18.13
N ILE A 622 33.58 -17.27 -17.60
CA ILE A 622 33.29 -16.06 -18.36
C ILE A 622 34.53 -15.61 -19.14
N LEU A 623 34.32 -15.37 -20.45
CA LEU A 623 35.28 -14.75 -21.37
C LEU A 623 34.61 -13.55 -22.05
N PHE A 624 35.30 -12.41 -22.12
CA PHE A 624 34.77 -11.21 -22.77
C PHE A 624 35.06 -11.23 -24.26
N LEU A 625 34.14 -10.76 -25.10
CA LEU A 625 34.36 -10.68 -26.54
C LEU A 625 35.05 -9.37 -26.91
N LYS A 626 36.12 -9.47 -27.72
CA LYS A 626 36.80 -8.28 -28.26
C LYS A 626 35.92 -7.63 -29.34
N GLN A 627 35.27 -6.52 -29.00
CA GLN A 627 34.81 -5.56 -30.01
C GLN A 627 35.98 -5.25 -30.97
N ARG A 628 35.73 -5.40 -32.27
CA ARG A 628 36.71 -5.04 -33.31
C ARG A 628 36.95 -3.52 -33.27
N ILE A 629 38.18 -3.14 -33.55
CA ILE A 629 38.67 -1.76 -33.40
C ILE A 629 37.82 -0.78 -34.22
N SER A 630 37.24 0.21 -33.54
CA SER A 630 36.94 1.51 -34.15
C SER A 630 38.28 2.20 -34.45
N LEU A 631 38.59 2.41 -35.72
CA LEU A 631 39.88 2.95 -36.16
C LEU A 631 39.92 4.48 -35.97
N GLY A 632 40.26 4.90 -34.75
CA GLY A 632 40.65 6.28 -34.44
C GLY A 632 42.16 6.40 -34.24
N PHE A 633 42.82 7.24 -35.04
CA PHE A 633 44.23 7.65 -34.93
C PHE A 633 44.40 9.04 -35.59
N PRO A 634 45.37 9.89 -35.17
CA PRO A 634 45.05 10.90 -34.16
C PRO A 634 45.30 12.35 -34.61
N ALA A 635 45.03 13.31 -33.71
CA ALA A 635 45.04 14.75 -33.96
C ALA A 635 46.43 15.37 -34.26
N LYS A 636 46.45 16.25 -35.28
CA LYS A 636 47.27 17.47 -35.52
C LYS A 636 47.05 17.87 -36.99
N LYS A 637 46.92 19.14 -37.38
CA LYS A 637 47.15 20.42 -36.71
C LYS A 637 45.89 21.28 -36.75
#